data_AF-A0A915K6F1-F1
#
_entry.id   AF-A0A915K6F1-F1
#
_cell.length_a   1.000
_cell.length_b   1.000
_cell.length_c   1.000
_cell.angle_alpha   90.00
_cell.angle_beta   90.00
_cell.angle_gamma   90.00
#
_symmetry.space_group_name_H-M   'P 1'
#
loop_
_entity.id
_entity.type
_entity.pdbx_description
1 polymer ?
#
loop_
_entity_poly.entity_id
_entity_poly.type
_entity_poly.pdbx_seq_one_letter_code
_entity_poly.pdbx_strand_id
1 'polypeptide(L)'
;IIRRLQTTVAAQNSHSNPNDQFSPEQFQSANNTVFENRRTVRRDFGDRFQGQEFIVGDKIDRAFHSMDVEARRFGRVDPKTLESSLNMLKEDNSEISSPVALKLLNFCGLNLPMYSSQRRIDLLHKVWDMLQERNFKFDVSHYNTLITLYLENDHDFLPINFLATLEKNAVEPNRVTFQRLIRRFAQMGDLGGVG
;
A
#
# COMPACT_ATOMS: atom_id res chain seq x y z
N ILE A 1 -38.41 -36.30 30.96
CA ILE A 1 -37.15 -35.51 30.93
C ILE A 1 -35.93 -36.34 30.50
N ILE A 2 -36.04 -37.67 30.39
CA ILE A 2 -35.07 -38.51 29.67
C ILE A 2 -35.83 -39.16 28.50
N ARG A 3 -35.79 -38.50 27.32
CA ARG A 3 -36.17 -39.01 25.97
C ARG A 3 -36.18 -37.93 24.87
N ARG A 4 -35.63 -36.73 25.11
CA ARG A 4 -35.42 -35.69 24.08
C ARG A 4 -33.95 -35.32 23.84
N LEU A 5 -33.01 -36.19 24.19
CA LEU A 5 -31.56 -35.95 24.02
C LEU A 5 -30.81 -37.08 23.30
N GLN A 6 -31.45 -37.86 22.43
CA GLN A 6 -30.76 -38.90 21.65
C GLN A 6 -31.10 -38.94 20.14
N THR A 7 -31.78 -37.92 19.60
CA THR A 7 -32.08 -37.84 18.15
C THR A 7 -31.40 -36.68 17.43
N THR A 8 -30.37 -36.07 18.02
CA THR A 8 -29.61 -34.98 17.38
C THR A 8 -28.10 -35.19 17.54
N VAL A 9 -27.62 -36.42 17.36
CA VAL A 9 -26.17 -36.73 17.28
C VAL A 9 -25.84 -37.58 16.04
N ALA A 10 -26.79 -37.78 15.12
CA ALA A 10 -26.58 -38.56 13.88
C ALA A 10 -26.81 -37.75 12.58
N ALA A 11 -26.86 -36.42 12.64
CA ALA A 11 -27.09 -35.56 11.46
C ALA A 11 -26.11 -34.39 11.31
N GLN A 12 -24.93 -34.46 11.94
CA GLN A 12 -23.89 -33.44 11.81
C GLN A 12 -22.54 -34.11 11.55
N ASN A 13 -22.41 -34.72 10.38
CA ASN A 13 -21.12 -35.09 9.78
C ASN A 13 -21.24 -34.98 8.26
N SER A 14 -21.39 -33.74 7.80
CA SER A 14 -21.15 -33.33 6.41
C SER A 14 -20.78 -31.85 6.43
N HIS A 15 -19.60 -31.54 6.97
CA HIS A 15 -19.00 -30.23 6.80
C HIS A 15 -18.32 -30.21 5.43
N SER A 16 -19.08 -29.78 4.42
CA SER A 16 -18.55 -29.38 3.13
C SER A 16 -17.57 -28.23 3.36
N ASN A 17 -16.37 -28.34 2.80
CA ASN A 17 -15.38 -27.28 2.84
C ASN A 17 -15.91 -26.09 2.02
N PRO A 18 -15.98 -24.87 2.57
CA PRO A 18 -16.47 -23.70 1.81
C PRO A 18 -15.61 -23.34 0.59
N ASN A 19 -14.44 -23.97 0.42
CA ASN A 19 -13.59 -23.83 -0.77
C ASN A 19 -14.02 -24.71 -1.96
N ASP A 20 -14.96 -25.65 -1.79
CA ASP A 20 -15.43 -26.53 -2.87
C ASP A 20 -16.43 -25.85 -3.84
N GLN A 21 -16.76 -24.56 -3.62
CA GLN A 21 -17.76 -23.83 -4.43
C GLN A 21 -17.19 -23.01 -5.59
N PHE A 22 -15.87 -22.92 -5.76
CA PHE A 22 -15.28 -22.08 -6.80
C PHE A 22 -14.38 -22.90 -7.72
N SER A 23 -14.67 -22.87 -9.03
CA SER A 23 -13.84 -23.55 -10.01
C SER A 23 -12.46 -22.85 -10.11
N PRO A 24 -11.38 -23.57 -10.42
CA PRO A 24 -10.04 -22.98 -10.60
C PRO A 24 -10.02 -21.83 -11.62
N GLU A 25 -10.94 -21.87 -12.60
CA GLU A 25 -11.13 -20.83 -13.61
C GLU A 25 -11.69 -19.52 -13.03
N GLN A 26 -12.52 -19.58 -11.97
CA GLN A 26 -13.05 -18.41 -11.28
C GLN A 26 -11.99 -17.70 -10.43
N PHE A 27 -11.05 -18.44 -9.84
CA PHE A 27 -9.90 -17.87 -9.14
C PHE A 27 -8.90 -17.21 -10.09
N GLN A 28 -8.63 -17.83 -11.25
CA GLN A 28 -7.78 -17.23 -12.27
C GLN A 28 -8.40 -15.95 -12.85
N SER A 29 -9.72 -15.96 -13.05
CA SER A 29 -10.50 -14.80 -13.48
C SER A 29 -10.41 -13.67 -12.44
N ALA A 30 -10.64 -13.96 -11.15
CA ALA A 30 -10.54 -12.99 -10.07
C ALA A 30 -9.13 -12.37 -9.94
N ASN A 31 -8.07 -13.16 -10.10
CA ASN A 31 -6.69 -12.67 -10.09
C ASN A 31 -6.41 -11.76 -11.28
N ASN A 32 -6.85 -12.13 -12.48
CA ASN A 32 -6.74 -11.26 -13.66
C ASN A 32 -7.56 -9.97 -13.50
N THR A 33 -8.75 -10.03 -12.90
CA THR A 33 -9.56 -8.87 -12.54
C THR A 33 -8.87 -7.98 -11.49
N VAL A 34 -8.11 -8.53 -10.55
CA VAL A 34 -7.31 -7.75 -9.58
C VAL A 34 -6.13 -7.05 -10.25
N PHE A 35 -5.46 -7.69 -11.23
CA PHE A 35 -4.39 -7.06 -12.01
C PHE A 35 -4.91 -5.99 -12.98
N GLU A 36 -6.07 -6.19 -13.60
CA GLU A 36 -6.73 -5.19 -14.45
C GLU A 36 -7.29 -4.03 -13.63
N ASN A 37 -7.95 -4.32 -12.48
CA ASN A 37 -8.36 -3.28 -11.53
C ASN A 37 -7.18 -2.49 -10.99
N ARG A 38 -5.97 -3.06 -10.91
CA ARG A 38 -4.75 -2.31 -10.54
C ARG A 38 -4.35 -1.26 -11.58
N ARG A 39 -4.60 -1.51 -12.88
CA ARG A 39 -4.38 -0.50 -13.94
C ARG A 39 -5.45 0.60 -13.87
N THR A 40 -6.69 0.24 -13.53
CA THR A 40 -7.83 1.18 -13.41
C THR A 40 -7.75 2.03 -12.14
N VAL A 41 -7.42 1.43 -10.98
CA VAL A 41 -7.23 2.15 -9.70
C VAL A 41 -6.01 3.08 -9.75
N ARG A 42 -4.96 2.74 -10.53
CA ARG A 42 -3.85 3.66 -10.83
C ARG A 42 -4.32 4.92 -11.58
N ARG A 43 -5.37 4.84 -12.41
CA ARG A 43 -6.01 6.03 -13.02
C ARG A 43 -6.82 6.80 -11.97
N ASP A 44 -7.62 6.12 -11.14
CA ASP A 44 -8.48 6.77 -10.14
C ASP A 44 -7.73 7.46 -8.98
N PHE A 45 -6.51 7.01 -8.66
CA PHE A 45 -5.65 7.73 -7.71
C PHE A 45 -5.01 8.97 -8.33
N GLY A 46 -4.77 8.93 -9.65
CA GLY A 46 -4.19 10.04 -10.40
C GLY A 46 -5.12 11.24 -10.56
N ASP A 47 -6.44 11.01 -10.52
CA ASP A 47 -7.48 12.04 -10.72
C ASP A 47 -7.89 12.77 -9.42
N ARG A 48 -7.56 12.22 -8.25
CA ARG A 48 -7.97 12.81 -6.94
C ARG A 48 -7.14 14.01 -6.47
N PHE A 49 -6.14 14.45 -7.24
CA PHE A 49 -5.24 15.56 -6.88
C PHE A 49 -5.26 16.74 -7.87
N GLN A 50 -6.29 16.83 -8.71
CA GLN A 50 -6.55 18.05 -9.49
C GLN A 50 -7.31 19.05 -8.61
N GLY A 51 -6.60 20.00 -8.00
CA GLY A 51 -7.24 21.22 -7.48
C GLY A 51 -6.78 21.70 -6.10
N GLN A 52 -5.48 21.89 -5.85
CA GLN A 52 -5.07 22.71 -4.72
C GLN A 52 -3.94 23.67 -5.11
N GLU A 53 -4.22 24.97 -4.92
CA GLU A 53 -3.35 26.12 -5.21
C GLU A 53 -2.04 26.07 -4.39
N PHE A 54 -0.99 26.62 -5.00
CA PHE A 54 0.41 26.41 -4.67
C PHE A 54 1.05 27.71 -4.16
N ILE A 55 1.82 27.68 -3.06
CA ILE A 55 2.70 28.81 -2.67
C ILE A 55 4.12 28.29 -2.35
N VAL A 56 5.10 28.77 -3.12
CA VAL A 56 6.57 28.95 -2.89
C VAL A 56 7.47 27.71 -2.63
N GLY A 57 6.96 26.48 -2.49
CA GLY A 57 7.72 25.20 -2.60
C GLY A 57 8.25 24.83 -4.00
N ASP A 58 8.35 25.84 -4.87
CA ASP A 58 8.29 25.77 -6.33
C ASP A 58 9.38 24.89 -6.98
N LYS A 59 10.58 24.76 -6.41
CA LYS A 59 11.65 23.98 -7.05
C LYS A 59 11.53 22.47 -6.80
N ILE A 60 11.33 22.07 -5.55
CA ILE A 60 11.13 20.67 -5.15
C ILE A 60 9.83 20.15 -5.75
N ASP A 61 8.79 20.98 -5.70
CA ASP A 61 7.49 20.61 -6.21
C ASP A 61 7.45 20.49 -7.72
N ARG A 62 8.13 21.37 -8.46
CA ARG A 62 8.32 21.19 -9.91
C ARG A 62 9.11 19.94 -10.24
N ALA A 63 10.16 19.62 -9.48
CA ALA A 63 10.95 18.42 -9.71
C ALA A 63 10.10 17.15 -9.51
N PHE A 64 9.39 17.04 -8.38
CA PHE A 64 8.52 15.90 -8.13
C PHE A 64 7.29 15.86 -9.04
N HIS A 65 6.76 17.00 -9.46
CA HIS A 65 5.70 17.04 -10.45
C HIS A 65 6.17 16.54 -11.81
N SER A 66 7.35 16.99 -12.28
CA SER A 66 7.94 16.50 -13.53
C SER A 66 8.19 14.99 -13.48
N MET A 67 8.70 14.48 -12.35
CA MET A 67 8.86 13.05 -12.13
C MET A 67 7.53 12.29 -12.12
N ASP A 68 6.47 12.83 -11.52
CA ASP A 68 5.14 12.21 -11.55
C ASP A 68 4.59 12.15 -12.98
N VAL A 69 4.77 13.22 -13.75
CA VAL A 69 4.39 13.26 -15.17
C VAL A 69 5.18 12.21 -15.98
N GLU A 70 6.48 12.10 -15.77
CA GLU A 70 7.32 11.08 -16.41
C GLU A 70 6.92 9.65 -16.00
N ALA A 71 6.66 9.43 -14.71
CA ALA A 71 6.19 8.15 -14.19
C ALA A 71 4.88 7.73 -14.84
N ARG A 72 3.93 8.67 -14.99
CA ARG A 72 2.64 8.42 -15.66
C ARG A 72 2.81 8.16 -17.15
N ARG A 73 3.71 8.88 -17.82
CA ARG A 73 3.91 8.79 -19.26
C ARG A 73 4.67 7.54 -19.68
N PHE A 74 5.71 7.16 -18.93
CA PHE A 74 6.63 6.10 -19.31
C PHE A 74 6.54 4.87 -18.40
N GLY A 75 5.75 4.92 -17.33
CA GLY A 75 5.65 3.85 -16.33
C GLY A 75 6.88 3.70 -15.44
N ARG A 76 7.85 4.61 -15.55
CA ARG A 76 9.13 4.55 -14.83
C ARG A 76 9.70 5.94 -14.55
N VAL A 77 10.47 6.02 -13.47
CA VAL A 77 11.31 7.18 -13.12
C VAL A 77 12.78 6.77 -13.19
N ASP A 78 13.63 7.64 -13.73
CA ASP A 78 15.08 7.40 -13.71
C ASP A 78 15.61 7.49 -12.25
N PRO A 79 16.28 6.44 -11.75
CA PRO A 79 16.98 6.46 -10.47
C PRO A 79 17.77 7.75 -10.18
N LYS A 80 18.49 8.28 -11.18
CA LYS A 80 19.32 9.48 -11.01
C LYS A 80 18.49 10.73 -10.73
N THR A 81 17.34 10.85 -11.40
CA THR A 81 16.40 11.95 -11.18
C THR A 81 15.85 11.89 -9.77
N LEU A 82 15.44 10.70 -9.30
CA LEU A 82 14.95 10.51 -7.94
C LEU A 82 16.02 10.83 -6.88
N GLU A 83 17.24 10.32 -7.06
CA GLU A 83 18.35 10.62 -6.14
C GLU A 83 18.66 12.13 -6.09
N SER A 84 18.66 12.80 -7.24
CA SER A 84 18.88 14.25 -7.31
C SER A 84 17.79 15.02 -6.55
N SER A 85 16.51 14.66 -6.75
CA SER A 85 15.40 15.30 -6.05
C SER A 85 15.40 15.02 -4.54
N LEU A 86 15.81 13.83 -4.11
CA LEU A 86 15.97 13.51 -2.69
C LEU A 86 17.13 14.29 -2.06
N ASN A 87 18.25 14.49 -2.77
CA ASN A 87 19.35 15.32 -2.27
C ASN A 87 18.93 16.79 -2.15
N MET A 88 18.21 17.33 -3.13
CA MET A 88 17.64 18.67 -3.05
C MET A 88 16.72 18.83 -1.83
N LEU A 89 15.88 17.82 -1.57
CA LEU A 89 15.02 17.83 -0.40
C LEU A 89 15.81 17.80 0.91
N LYS A 90 16.93 17.07 0.99
CA LYS A 90 17.78 17.02 2.18
C LYS A 90 18.47 18.35 2.48
N GLU A 91 18.93 19.04 1.44
CA GLU A 91 19.63 20.31 1.55
C GLU A 91 18.69 21.48 1.89
N ASP A 92 17.45 21.43 1.41
CA ASP A 92 16.45 22.45 1.68
C ASP A 92 15.76 22.19 3.02
N ASN A 93 15.82 23.13 3.97
CA ASN A 93 15.14 23.02 5.27
C ASN A 93 13.65 23.47 5.23
N SER A 94 13.06 23.62 4.05
CA SER A 94 11.65 23.97 3.90
C SER A 94 10.71 22.91 4.50
N GLU A 95 9.55 23.39 4.96
CA GLU A 95 8.48 22.54 5.44
C GLU A 95 7.93 21.69 4.30
N ILE A 96 7.73 20.40 4.57
CA ILE A 96 7.20 19.45 3.59
C ILE A 96 5.69 19.36 3.80
N SER A 97 4.92 19.69 2.76
CA SER A 97 3.47 19.53 2.79
C SER A 97 3.06 18.06 2.61
N SER A 98 1.89 17.70 3.15
CA SER A 98 1.33 16.34 3.05
C SER A 98 1.22 15.81 1.60
N PRO A 99 0.73 16.59 0.62
CA PRO A 99 0.69 16.14 -0.78
C PRO A 99 2.07 15.79 -1.36
N VAL A 100 3.10 16.51 -0.95
CA VAL A 100 4.48 16.30 -1.41
C VAL A 100 5.06 15.04 -0.77
N ALA A 101 4.86 14.87 0.53
CA ALA A 101 5.21 13.64 1.25
C ALA A 101 4.55 12.39 0.63
N LEU A 102 3.27 12.48 0.25
CA LEU A 102 2.60 11.39 -0.45
C LEU A 102 3.24 11.07 -1.81
N LYS A 103 3.58 12.08 -2.61
CA LYS A 103 4.27 11.86 -3.90
C LYS A 103 5.62 11.19 -3.70
N LEU A 104 6.41 11.66 -2.74
CA LEU A 104 7.70 11.09 -2.36
C LEU A 104 7.61 9.59 -2.07
N LEU A 105 6.69 9.21 -1.20
CA LEU A 105 6.47 7.81 -0.83
C LEU A 105 6.06 6.98 -2.05
N ASN A 106 5.16 7.48 -2.89
CA ASN A 106 4.68 6.77 -4.09
C ASN A 106 5.75 6.50 -5.15
N PHE A 107 6.84 7.27 -5.19
CA PHE A 107 7.97 6.95 -6.07
C PHE A 107 8.66 5.63 -5.67
N CYS A 108 8.58 5.22 -4.41
CA CYS A 108 9.14 3.96 -3.93
C CYS A 108 8.29 2.72 -4.29
N GLY A 109 7.21 2.90 -5.07
CA GLY A 109 6.36 1.81 -5.54
C GLY A 109 6.78 1.24 -6.88
N LEU A 110 5.80 0.74 -7.64
CA LEU A 110 6.03 0.14 -8.96
C LEU A 110 6.53 1.12 -10.05
N ASN A 111 6.78 2.39 -9.72
CA ASN A 111 7.34 3.41 -10.63
C ASN A 111 8.87 3.31 -10.78
N LEU A 112 9.53 2.42 -10.03
CA LEU A 112 10.95 2.11 -10.15
C LEU A 112 11.14 0.65 -10.58
N PRO A 113 10.77 0.27 -11.83
CA PRO A 113 10.88 -1.12 -12.28
C PRO A 113 12.33 -1.64 -12.37
N MET A 114 13.31 -0.72 -12.36
CA MET A 114 14.73 -1.06 -12.35
C MET A 114 15.25 -1.49 -10.97
N TYR A 115 14.49 -1.24 -9.91
CA TYR A 115 14.85 -1.63 -8.56
C TYR A 115 14.15 -2.92 -8.17
N SER A 116 14.87 -3.80 -7.46
CA SER A 116 14.26 -4.96 -6.82
C SER A 116 13.25 -4.51 -5.76
N SER A 117 12.31 -5.39 -5.42
CA SER A 117 11.35 -5.12 -4.33
C SER A 117 12.04 -4.74 -3.02
N GLN A 118 13.13 -5.41 -2.65
CA GLN A 118 13.91 -5.06 -1.47
C GLN A 118 14.47 -3.63 -1.56
N ARG A 119 15.10 -3.27 -2.68
CA ARG A 119 15.69 -1.94 -2.85
C ARG A 119 14.63 -0.82 -2.81
N ARG A 120 13.42 -1.09 -3.28
CA ARG A 120 12.28 -0.17 -3.19
C ARG A 120 11.81 0.01 -1.75
N ILE A 121 11.81 -1.05 -0.93
CA ILE A 121 11.52 -0.99 0.50
C ILE A 121 12.59 -0.21 1.27
N ASP A 122 13.86 -0.49 1.01
CA ASP A 122 14.96 0.23 1.66
C ASP A 122 14.88 1.74 1.37
N LEU A 123 14.51 2.10 0.14
CA LEU A 123 14.29 3.49 -0.24
C LEU A 123 13.06 4.09 0.46
N LEU A 124 11.97 3.34 0.55
CA LEU A 124 10.76 3.76 1.24
C LEU A 124 11.02 4.06 2.71
N HIS A 125 11.73 3.18 3.42
CA HIS A 125 12.12 3.40 4.82
C HIS A 125 13.03 4.62 4.94
N LYS A 126 14.02 4.78 4.05
CA LYS A 126 14.89 5.96 4.03
C LYS A 126 14.10 7.28 3.84
N VAL A 127 13.11 7.29 2.95
CA VAL A 127 12.25 8.48 2.75
C VAL A 127 11.38 8.73 3.97
N TRP A 128 10.83 7.67 4.57
CA TRP A 128 10.02 7.76 5.79
C TRP A 128 10.81 8.34 6.96
N ASP A 129 12.02 7.82 7.20
CA ASP A 129 12.91 8.28 8.28
C ASP A 129 13.30 9.74 8.09
N MET A 130 13.65 10.14 6.87
CA MET A 130 13.96 11.54 6.54
C MET A 130 12.79 12.49 6.80
N LEU A 131 11.54 12.07 6.51
CA LEU A 131 10.35 12.86 6.86
C LEU A 131 10.17 12.94 8.37
N GLN A 132 10.40 11.84 9.09
CA GLN A 132 10.29 11.78 10.55
C GLN A 132 11.35 12.66 11.25
N GLU A 133 12.59 12.66 10.77
CA GLU A 133 13.69 13.52 11.24
C GLU A 133 13.35 15.01 11.09
N ARG A 134 12.50 15.36 10.12
CA ARG A 134 11.97 16.71 9.91
C ARG A 134 10.72 17.03 10.72
N ASN A 135 10.38 16.19 11.70
CA ASN A 135 9.18 16.32 12.52
C ASN A 135 7.87 16.34 11.70
N PHE A 136 7.86 15.73 10.50
CA PHE A 136 6.67 15.64 9.67
C PHE A 136 5.57 14.85 10.41
N LYS A 137 4.34 15.38 10.37
CA LYS A 137 3.18 14.75 11.00
C LYS A 137 2.46 13.86 10.00
N PHE A 138 2.68 12.55 10.14
CA PHE A 138 2.01 11.56 9.32
C PHE A 138 0.53 11.42 9.69
N ASP A 139 -0.33 11.56 8.70
CA ASP A 139 -1.76 11.24 8.80
C ASP A 139 -2.08 9.82 8.30
N VAL A 140 -3.35 9.43 8.43
CA VAL A 140 -3.85 8.11 7.98
C VAL A 140 -3.56 7.82 6.51
N SER A 141 -3.51 8.83 5.63
CA SER A 141 -3.23 8.65 4.21
C SER A 141 -1.79 8.21 3.95
N HIS A 142 -0.82 8.71 4.73
CA HIS A 142 0.58 8.30 4.62
C HIS A 142 0.78 6.84 5.04
N TYR A 143 0.21 6.43 6.17
CA TYR A 143 0.24 5.03 6.60
C TYR A 143 -0.46 4.11 5.62
N ASN A 144 -1.59 4.55 5.07
CA ASN A 144 -2.31 3.86 4.02
C ASN A 144 -1.45 3.65 2.76
N THR A 145 -0.67 4.66 2.37
CA THR A 145 0.33 4.55 1.30
C THR A 145 1.43 3.55 1.67
N LEU A 146 1.95 3.59 2.90
CA LEU A 146 2.96 2.65 3.39
C LEU A 146 2.50 1.18 3.27
N ILE A 147 1.28 0.86 3.70
CA ILE A 147 0.69 -0.50 3.55
C ILE A 147 0.64 -0.89 2.07
N THR A 148 0.24 0.05 1.21
CA THR A 148 0.10 -0.20 -0.23
C THR A 148 1.46 -0.57 -0.83
N LEU A 149 2.49 0.18 -0.49
CA LEU A 149 3.85 -0.05 -0.98
C LEU A 149 4.46 -1.33 -0.43
N TYR A 150 4.16 -1.71 0.80
CA TYR A 150 4.55 -3.02 1.33
C TYR A 150 3.90 -4.16 0.54
N LEU A 151 2.60 -4.06 0.25
CA LEU A 151 1.89 -5.04 -0.58
C LEU A 151 2.34 -5.07 -2.05
N GLU A 152 2.82 -3.94 -2.59
CA GLU A 152 3.33 -3.86 -3.97
C GLU A 152 4.74 -4.44 -4.12
N ASN A 153 5.50 -4.44 -3.03
CA ASN A 153 6.88 -4.93 -2.99
C ASN A 153 6.99 -6.28 -2.29
N ASP A 154 5.88 -6.98 -2.05
CA ASP A 154 5.85 -8.26 -1.33
C ASP A 154 6.65 -8.22 -0.01
N HIS A 155 6.62 -7.07 0.66
CA HIS A 155 7.30 -6.88 1.93
C HIS A 155 6.51 -7.55 3.04
N ASP A 156 7.19 -8.37 3.83
CA ASP A 156 6.55 -9.04 4.94
C ASP A 156 6.32 -8.10 6.13
N PHE A 157 5.06 -7.92 6.48
CA PHE A 157 4.65 -7.25 7.71
C PHE A 157 3.41 -7.93 8.29
N LEU A 158 3.31 -7.93 9.63
CA LEU A 158 2.14 -8.41 10.36
C LEU A 158 1.10 -7.29 10.46
N PRO A 159 -0.14 -7.50 9.97
CA PRO A 159 -1.19 -6.48 10.05
C PRO A 159 -1.48 -6.01 11.48
N ILE A 160 -1.41 -6.91 12.46
CA ILE A 160 -1.65 -6.58 13.87
C ILE A 160 -0.59 -5.61 14.42
N ASN A 161 0.68 -5.80 14.04
CA ASN A 161 1.76 -4.89 14.43
C ASN A 161 1.59 -3.53 13.76
N PHE A 162 1.08 -3.50 12.52
CA PHE A 162 0.79 -2.24 11.84
C PHE A 162 -0.31 -1.43 12.52
N LEU A 163 -1.37 -2.10 13.00
CA LEU A 163 -2.43 -1.45 13.79
C LEU A 163 -1.88 -0.88 15.10
N ALA A 164 -1.03 -1.63 15.81
CA ALA A 164 -0.37 -1.12 17.02
C ALA A 164 0.50 0.12 16.74
N THR A 165 1.16 0.17 15.57
CA THR A 165 1.90 1.36 15.14
C THR A 165 0.98 2.57 14.92
N LEU A 166 -0.19 2.40 14.30
CA LEU A 166 -1.17 3.47 14.12
C LEU A 166 -1.67 4.02 15.46
N GLU A 167 -2.03 3.13 16.38
CA GLU A 167 -2.48 3.48 17.73
C GLU A 167 -1.39 4.24 18.51
N LYS A 168 -0.14 3.76 18.49
CA LYS A 168 1.00 4.43 19.13
C LYS A 168 1.21 5.86 18.60
N ASN A 169 0.91 6.09 17.32
CA ASN A 169 1.04 7.40 16.69
C ASN A 169 -0.24 8.24 16.77
N ALA A 170 -1.25 7.80 17.54
CA ALA A 170 -2.55 8.45 17.68
C ALA A 170 -3.25 8.71 16.32
N VAL A 171 -3.08 7.79 15.37
CA VAL A 171 -3.72 7.85 14.05
C VAL A 171 -4.81 6.81 13.98
N GLU A 172 -6.04 7.25 13.74
CA GLU A 172 -7.19 6.35 13.64
C GLU A 172 -7.19 5.62 12.27
N PRO A 173 -7.20 4.27 12.26
CA PRO A 173 -7.38 3.49 11.04
C PRO A 173 -8.74 3.78 10.40
N ASN A 174 -8.81 3.81 9.06
CA ASN A 174 -10.08 4.00 8.35
C ASN A 174 -10.45 2.79 7.49
N ARG A 175 -11.59 2.87 6.79
CA ARG A 175 -12.07 1.81 5.89
C ARG A 175 -10.99 1.32 4.91
N VAL A 176 -10.20 2.24 4.37
CA VAL A 176 -9.13 1.92 3.40
C VAL A 176 -8.01 1.14 4.09
N THR A 177 -7.66 1.49 5.33
CA THR A 177 -6.68 0.77 6.14
C THR A 177 -7.08 -0.69 6.31
N PHE A 178 -8.31 -0.93 6.81
CA PHE A 178 -8.80 -2.29 7.05
C PHE A 178 -8.88 -3.13 5.77
N GLN A 179 -9.37 -2.56 4.67
CA GLN A 179 -9.44 -3.26 3.38
C GLN A 179 -8.06 -3.79 2.94
N ARG A 180 -6.99 -3.01 3.16
CA ARG A 180 -5.62 -3.39 2.79
C ARG A 180 -5.02 -4.41 3.74
N LEU A 181 -5.30 -4.30 5.04
CA LEU A 181 -4.86 -5.27 6.03
C LEU A 181 -5.52 -6.64 5.84
N ILE A 182 -6.82 -6.67 5.50
CA ILE A 182 -7.54 -7.91 5.15
C ILE A 182 -6.88 -8.59 3.94
N ARG A 183 -6.52 -7.81 2.91
CA ARG A 183 -5.77 -8.34 1.76
C ARG A 183 -4.43 -8.96 2.18
N ARG A 184 -3.70 -8.34 3.11
CA ARG A 184 -2.45 -8.91 3.64
C ARG A 184 -2.70 -10.22 4.39
N PHE A 185 -3.73 -10.28 5.23
CA PHE A 185 -4.10 -11.51 5.92
C PHE A 185 -4.43 -12.64 4.96
N ALA A 186 -5.16 -12.35 3.87
CA ALA A 186 -5.44 -13.34 2.84
C ALA A 186 -4.16 -13.88 2.18
N GLN A 187 -3.19 -13.01 1.85
CA GLN A 187 -1.90 -13.43 1.29
C GLN A 187 -1.09 -14.32 2.25
N MET A 188 -1.17 -14.07 3.55
CA MET A 188 -0.51 -14.92 4.55
C MET A 188 -1.16 -16.30 4.69
N GLY A 189 -2.50 -16.35 4.61
CA GLY A 189 -3.25 -17.61 4.70
C GLY A 189 -3.01 -18.54 3.51
N ASP A 190 -2.82 -17.98 2.32
CA ASP A 190 -2.50 -18.73 1.10
C ASP A 190 -1.13 -19.44 1.18
N LEU A 191 -0.14 -18.82 1.83
CA LEU A 191 1.18 -19.41 2.07
C LEU A 191 1.16 -20.57 3.08
N GLY A 192 0.09 -20.72 3.87
CA GLY A 192 -0.08 -21.82 4.83
C GLY A 192 -0.83 -23.04 4.28
N GLY A 193 -1.33 -22.97 3.04
CA GLY A 193 -2.21 -23.98 2.44
C GLY A 193 -1.57 -24.92 1.41
N VAL A 194 -0.27 -24.80 1.15
CA VAL A 194 0.46 -25.72 0.26
C VAL A 194 1.15 -26.79 1.11
N GLY A 195 0.41 -27.84 1.43
CA GLY A 195 0.88 -29.05 2.12
C GLY A 195 0.20 -30.28 1.56
#